data_AF-A0A924XZE1-F1
#
_entry.id   AF-A0A924XZE1-F1
#
_cell.length_a   1.000
_cell.length_b   1.000
_cell.length_c   1.000
_cell.angle_alpha   90.00
_cell.angle_beta   90.00
_cell.angle_gamma   90.00
#
_symmetry.space_group_name_H-M   'P 1'
#
loop_
_entity.id
_entity.type
_entity.pdbx_description
1 polymer ?
#
loop_
_entity_poly.entity_id
_entity_poly.type
_entity_poly.pdbx_seq_one_letter_code
_entity_poly.pdbx_strand_id
1 'polypeptide(L)'
;KHRYEDALSATRAAVEEGIVPGGGTALINIIPALADVQCDNKDEEVGVQIVRRALEAPLRTIAENAGLEGSVVVNNVKGLPKGQGFNALTEEYGDMIGYGVIDPVKVTRYALSNAASIASMILTTESLVAEKPEKKAAAGGGGHDHDDY
;
A
#
# COMPACT_ATOMS: atom_id res chain seq x y z
N LYS A 1 1.58 17.60 -16.18
CA LYS A 1 1.75 18.53 -15.05
C LYS A 1 2.14 17.77 -13.78
N HIS A 2 1.33 16.83 -13.29
CA HIS A 2 1.64 16.01 -12.10
C HIS A 2 3.00 15.28 -12.12
N ARG A 3 3.38 14.63 -13.24
CA ARG A 3 4.66 13.89 -13.37
C ARG A 3 5.93 14.69 -12.99
N TYR A 4 5.95 16.01 -13.21
CA TYR A 4 7.11 16.84 -12.90
C TYR A 4 7.17 17.19 -11.40
N GLU A 5 6.02 17.49 -10.81
CA GLU A 5 5.88 17.76 -9.38
C GLU A 5 6.16 16.50 -8.54
N ASP A 6 5.71 15.33 -9.02
CA ASP A 6 5.95 14.04 -8.39
C ASP A 6 7.44 13.69 -8.38
N ALA A 7 8.13 13.87 -9.51
CA ALA A 7 9.57 13.61 -9.61
C ALA A 7 10.40 14.55 -8.73
N LEU A 8 10.03 15.83 -8.66
CA LEU A 8 10.68 16.81 -7.78
C LEU A 8 10.47 16.47 -6.30
N SER A 9 9.27 16.02 -5.94
CA SER A 9 8.96 15.62 -4.57
C SER A 9 9.68 14.33 -4.17
N ALA A 10 9.75 13.35 -5.08
CA ALA A 10 10.47 12.09 -4.86
C ALA A 10 11.97 12.30 -4.66
N THR A 11 12.61 13.15 -5.48
CA THR A 11 14.03 13.48 -5.35
C THR A 11 14.34 14.21 -4.05
N ARG A 12 13.50 15.17 -3.64
CA ARG A 12 13.64 15.83 -2.33
C ARG A 12 13.53 14.82 -1.18
N ALA A 13 12.53 13.95 -1.21
CA ALA A 13 12.33 12.92 -0.18
C ALA A 13 13.52 11.94 -0.10
N ALA A 14 14.08 11.57 -1.26
CA ALA A 14 15.26 10.70 -1.34
C ALA A 14 16.51 11.37 -0.75
N VAL A 15 16.68 12.68 -0.93
CA VAL A 15 17.80 13.44 -0.34
C VAL A 15 17.64 13.57 1.18
N GLU A 16 16.41 13.74 1.69
CA GLU A 16 16.13 13.91 3.11
C GLU A 16 16.32 12.63 3.93
N GLU A 17 15.75 11.50 3.49
CA GLU A 17 15.69 10.25 4.28
C GLU A 17 16.39 9.07 3.62
N GLY A 18 16.96 9.24 2.42
CA GLY A 18 17.60 8.19 1.65
C GLY A 18 16.63 7.38 0.79
N ILE A 19 17.16 6.28 0.23
CA ILE A 19 16.46 5.40 -0.70
C ILE A 19 16.51 3.94 -0.22
N VAL A 20 15.54 3.16 -0.68
CA VAL A 20 15.41 1.72 -0.44
C VAL A 20 15.13 0.97 -1.74
N PRO A 21 15.37 -0.36 -1.78
CA PRO A 21 14.97 -1.23 -2.87
C PRO A 21 13.46 -1.11 -3.14
N GLY A 22 13.10 -0.64 -4.34
CA GLY A 22 11.71 -0.41 -4.72
C GLY A 22 10.97 -1.69 -5.12
N GLY A 23 9.82 -1.53 -5.78
CA GLY A 23 9.04 -2.64 -6.31
C GLY A 23 8.44 -3.56 -5.23
N GLY A 24 8.24 -3.04 -4.02
CA GLY A 24 7.77 -3.82 -2.86
C GLY A 24 8.87 -4.62 -2.15
N THR A 25 10.10 -4.63 -2.67
CA THR A 25 11.24 -5.39 -2.10
C THR A 25 11.59 -4.94 -0.68
N ALA A 26 11.59 -3.63 -0.41
CA ALA A 26 11.81 -3.11 0.93
C ALA A 26 10.81 -3.66 1.96
N LEU A 27 9.53 -3.81 1.58
CA LEU A 27 8.49 -4.35 2.46
C LEU A 27 8.70 -5.84 2.76
N ILE A 28 9.18 -6.62 1.78
CA ILE A 28 9.54 -8.02 2.01
C ILE A 28 10.73 -8.13 2.97
N ASN A 29 11.76 -7.30 2.77
CA ASN A 29 13.00 -7.34 3.57
C ASN A 29 12.80 -7.04 5.06
N ILE A 30 11.72 -6.33 5.43
CA ILE A 30 11.40 -6.01 6.83
C ILE A 30 10.48 -7.03 7.50
N ILE A 31 9.88 -7.97 6.76
CA ILE A 31 9.00 -9.01 7.33
C ILE A 31 9.65 -9.79 8.50
N PRO A 32 10.95 -10.15 8.45
CA PRO A 32 11.59 -10.84 9.58
C PRO A 32 11.56 -10.05 10.90
N ALA A 33 11.58 -8.71 10.85
CA ALA A 33 11.55 -7.87 12.06
C ALA A 33 10.24 -8.02 12.84
N LEU A 34 9.16 -8.48 12.21
CA LEU A 34 7.90 -8.78 12.91
C LEU A 34 8.01 -9.97 13.88
N ALA A 35 9.08 -10.77 13.81
CA ALA A 35 9.31 -11.85 14.78
C ALA A 35 9.68 -11.32 16.18
N ASP A 36 10.20 -10.09 16.27
CA ASP A 36 10.64 -9.47 17.53
C ASP A 36 9.49 -8.70 18.22
N VAL A 37 8.30 -8.67 17.63
CA VAL A 37 7.13 -8.00 18.19
C VAL A 37 6.55 -8.86 19.31
N GLN A 38 6.62 -8.35 20.54
CA GLN A 38 6.01 -8.98 21.70
C GLN A 38 4.48 -8.82 21.64
N CYS A 39 3.76 -9.90 21.91
CA CYS A 39 2.31 -9.94 21.94
C CYS A 39 1.85 -10.40 23.33
N ASP A 40 0.89 -9.69 23.91
CA ASP A 40 0.33 -9.99 25.22
C ASP A 40 -0.72 -11.11 25.17
N ASN A 41 -1.35 -11.30 24.01
CA ASN A 41 -2.42 -12.26 23.79
C ASN A 41 -2.49 -12.74 22.34
N LYS A 42 -3.34 -13.76 22.09
CA LYS A 42 -3.50 -14.36 20.76
C LYS A 42 -4.07 -13.42 19.70
N ASP A 43 -4.87 -12.43 20.09
CA ASP A 43 -5.47 -11.50 19.14
C ASP A 43 -4.39 -10.55 18.56
N GLU A 44 -3.43 -10.15 19.39
CA GLU A 44 -2.24 -9.42 18.94
C GLU A 44 -1.35 -10.26 18.02
N GLU A 45 -1.15 -11.55 18.34
CA GLU A 45 -0.43 -12.47 17.45
C GLU A 45 -1.08 -12.56 16.08
N VAL A 46 -2.42 -12.68 16.04
CA VAL A 46 -3.19 -12.65 14.79
C VAL A 46 -3.00 -11.32 14.05
N GLY A 47 -3.01 -10.19 14.77
CA GLY A 47 -2.72 -8.87 14.21
C GLY A 47 -1.35 -8.80 13.53
N VAL A 48 -0.30 -9.31 14.19
CA VAL A 48 1.05 -9.41 13.60
C VAL A 48 1.05 -10.28 12.33
N GLN A 49 0.31 -11.39 12.30
CA GLN A 49 0.20 -12.22 11.11
C GLN A 49 -0.55 -11.52 9.96
N ILE A 50 -1.56 -10.70 10.27
CA ILE A 50 -2.26 -9.87 9.27
C ILE A 50 -1.28 -8.89 8.64
N VAL A 51 -0.50 -8.17 9.45
CA VAL A 51 0.52 -7.23 8.95
C VAL A 51 1.57 -7.96 8.12
N ARG A 52 2.06 -9.12 8.58
CA ARG A 52 3.01 -9.97 7.86
C ARG A 52 2.52 -10.29 6.45
N ARG A 53 1.26 -10.73 6.31
CA ARG A 53 0.65 -11.03 5.01
C ARG A 53 0.43 -9.77 4.16
N ALA A 54 0.05 -8.65 4.79
CA ALA A 54 -0.20 -7.40 4.10
C ALA A 54 1.07 -6.81 3.46
N LEU A 55 2.23 -6.95 4.11
CA LEU A 55 3.52 -6.49 3.57
C LEU A 55 3.91 -7.17 2.25
N GLU A 56 3.40 -8.38 1.99
CA GLU A 56 3.64 -9.10 0.73
C GLU A 56 2.77 -8.61 -0.43
N ALA A 57 1.63 -7.99 -0.12
CA ALA A 57 0.63 -7.64 -1.12
C ALA A 57 1.15 -6.70 -2.20
N PRO A 58 1.95 -5.64 -1.91
CA PRO A 58 2.45 -4.74 -2.95
C PRO A 58 3.30 -5.45 -4.01
N LEU A 59 4.25 -6.30 -3.61
CA LEU A 59 5.05 -7.07 -4.56
C LEU A 59 4.18 -8.08 -5.33
N ARG A 60 3.24 -8.76 -4.64
CA ARG A 60 2.30 -9.69 -5.27
C ARG A 60 1.51 -9.00 -6.38
N THR A 61 0.93 -7.84 -6.09
CA THR A 61 0.16 -7.05 -7.07
C THR A 61 1.03 -6.59 -8.24
N ILE A 62 2.28 -6.18 -7.99
CA ILE A 62 3.21 -5.81 -9.06
C ILE A 62 3.48 -7.01 -9.99
N ALA A 63 3.73 -8.18 -9.42
CA ALA A 63 3.97 -9.41 -10.19
C ALA A 63 2.73 -9.85 -10.98
N GLU A 64 1.54 -9.80 -10.37
CA GLU A 64 0.27 -10.12 -11.04
C GLU A 64 -0.03 -9.17 -12.19
N ASN A 65 0.25 -7.87 -12.01
CA ASN A 65 0.13 -6.87 -13.08
C ASN A 65 1.14 -7.11 -14.23
N ALA A 66 2.26 -7.79 -13.96
CA ALA A 66 3.20 -8.26 -14.96
C ALA A 66 2.81 -9.61 -15.60
N GLY A 67 1.66 -10.19 -15.21
CA GLY A 67 1.17 -11.46 -15.75
C GLY A 67 1.79 -12.71 -15.14
N LEU A 68 2.49 -12.57 -14.00
CA LEU A 68 3.16 -13.67 -13.30
C LEU A 68 2.38 -14.13 -12.06
N GLU A 69 2.68 -15.32 -11.56
CA GLU A 69 2.09 -15.84 -10.32
C GLU A 69 2.74 -15.16 -9.11
N GLY A 70 2.00 -14.23 -8.49
CA GLY A 70 2.55 -13.35 -7.48
C GLY A 70 3.03 -14.05 -6.21
N SER A 71 2.48 -15.22 -5.84
CA SER A 71 2.94 -15.95 -4.66
C SER A 71 4.33 -16.57 -4.86
N VAL A 72 4.61 -17.12 -6.04
CA VAL A 72 5.94 -17.61 -6.45
C VAL A 72 6.93 -16.46 -6.46
N VAL A 73 6.59 -15.31 -7.03
CA VAL A 73 7.51 -14.14 -7.03
C VAL A 73 7.82 -13.69 -5.61
N VAL A 74 6.81 -13.53 -4.76
CA VAL A 74 7.00 -13.16 -3.34
C VAL A 74 7.90 -14.18 -2.62
N ASN A 75 7.64 -15.48 -2.80
CA ASN A 75 8.43 -16.53 -2.16
C ASN A 75 9.89 -16.54 -2.64
N ASN A 76 10.12 -16.31 -3.93
CA ASN A 76 11.46 -16.18 -4.48
C ASN A 76 12.20 -14.99 -3.85
N VAL A 77 11.57 -13.81 -3.82
CA VAL A 77 12.19 -12.60 -3.25
C VAL A 77 12.52 -12.76 -1.76
N LYS A 78 11.68 -13.44 -0.97
CA LYS A 78 11.98 -13.75 0.44
C LYS A 78 13.25 -14.59 0.61
N GLY A 79 13.61 -15.41 -0.38
CA GLY A 79 14.80 -16.24 -0.37
C GLY A 79 16.07 -15.53 -0.83
N LEU A 80 15.96 -14.30 -1.35
CA LEU A 80 17.09 -13.53 -1.85
C LEU A 80 17.79 -12.72 -0.74
N PRO A 81 19.06 -12.33 -0.93
CA PRO A 81 19.72 -11.37 -0.05
C PRO A 81 18.96 -10.04 0.03
N LYS A 82 19.05 -9.37 1.19
CA LYS A 82 18.50 -8.01 1.37
C LYS A 82 19.01 -7.09 0.25
N GLY A 83 18.11 -6.29 -0.31
CA GLY A 83 18.43 -5.45 -1.47
C GLY A 83 18.03 -6.05 -2.82
N GLN A 84 17.99 -7.38 -2.92
CA GLN A 84 17.59 -8.06 -4.16
C GLN A 84 16.08 -8.28 -4.21
N GLY A 85 15.49 -8.12 -5.39
CA GLY A 85 14.06 -8.18 -5.61
C GLY A 85 13.72 -8.58 -7.03
N PHE A 86 12.46 -8.38 -7.42
CA PHE A 86 11.95 -8.69 -8.75
C PHE A 86 11.72 -7.39 -9.53
N ASN A 87 12.38 -7.25 -10.68
CA ASN A 87 12.17 -6.15 -11.60
C ASN A 87 11.05 -6.51 -12.59
N ALA A 88 9.84 -5.99 -12.36
CA ALA A 88 8.69 -6.28 -13.22
C ALA A 88 8.79 -5.75 -14.66
N LEU A 89 9.74 -4.85 -14.94
CA LEU A 89 9.94 -4.36 -16.31
C LEU A 89 10.75 -5.35 -17.17
N THR A 90 11.72 -6.05 -16.55
CA THR A 90 12.61 -7.00 -17.24
C THR A 90 12.35 -8.45 -16.89
N GLU A 91 11.51 -8.69 -15.88
CA GLU A 91 11.23 -10.00 -15.27
C GLU A 91 12.47 -10.68 -14.64
N GLU A 92 13.49 -9.90 -14.30
CA GLU A 92 14.73 -10.40 -13.68
C GLU A 92 14.74 -10.24 -12.16
N TYR A 93 15.44 -11.15 -11.47
CA TYR A 93 15.73 -11.04 -10.05
C TYR A 93 17.16 -10.54 -9.83
N GLY A 94 17.34 -9.56 -8.94
CA GLY A 94 18.66 -9.01 -8.67
C GLY A 94 18.62 -7.73 -7.84
N ASP A 95 19.75 -7.02 -7.80
CA ASP A 95 19.89 -5.78 -7.04
C ASP A 95 18.99 -4.67 -7.59
N MET A 96 17.93 -4.35 -6.85
CA MET A 96 16.93 -3.38 -7.27
C MET A 96 17.51 -1.96 -7.35
N ILE A 97 18.47 -1.62 -6.50
CA ILE A 97 19.14 -0.31 -6.56
C ILE A 97 20.03 -0.26 -7.80
N GLY A 98 20.78 -1.33 -8.07
CA GLY A 98 21.56 -1.49 -9.30
C GLY A 98 20.71 -1.41 -10.57
N TYR A 99 19.48 -1.92 -10.55
CA TYR A 99 18.50 -1.78 -11.62
C TYR A 99 17.84 -0.40 -11.71
N GLY A 100 18.10 0.50 -10.76
CA GLY A 100 17.47 1.82 -10.69
C GLY A 100 16.00 1.79 -10.22
N VAL A 101 15.52 0.65 -9.72
CA VAL A 101 14.18 0.51 -9.13
C VAL A 101 14.27 0.85 -7.65
N ILE A 102 14.14 2.13 -7.34
CA ILE A 102 14.33 2.70 -6.01
C ILE A 102 13.07 3.42 -5.55
N ASP A 103 12.79 3.32 -4.24
CA ASP A 103 11.77 4.13 -3.58
C ASP A 103 12.44 5.04 -2.54
N PRO A 104 12.02 6.31 -2.39
CA PRO A 104 12.44 7.13 -1.24
C PRO A 104 11.96 6.49 0.07
N VAL A 105 12.82 6.41 1.08
CA VAL A 105 12.51 5.82 2.41
C VAL A 105 11.22 6.40 2.98
N LYS A 106 11.11 7.73 2.91
CA LYS A 106 9.94 8.49 3.36
C LYS A 106 8.65 7.96 2.73
N VAL A 107 8.64 7.72 1.42
CA VAL A 107 7.42 7.29 0.70
C VAL A 107 6.96 5.93 1.20
N THR A 108 7.86 4.94 1.26
CA THR A 108 7.53 3.59 1.74
C THR A 108 7.05 3.61 3.19
N ARG A 109 7.73 4.37 4.06
CA ARG A 109 7.39 4.47 5.49
C ARG A 109 6.03 5.13 5.71
N TYR A 110 5.78 6.28 5.08
CA TYR A 110 4.51 7.00 5.22
C TYR A 110 3.35 6.21 4.61
N ALA A 111 3.55 5.52 3.49
CA ALA A 111 2.53 4.67 2.90
C ALA A 111 2.08 3.59 3.89
N LEU A 112 3.04 2.88 4.51
CA LEU A 112 2.74 1.85 5.50
C LEU A 112 2.07 2.41 6.76
N SER A 113 2.62 3.48 7.35
CA SER A 113 2.09 4.05 8.59
C SER A 113 0.69 4.63 8.41
N ASN A 114 0.43 5.29 7.27
CA ASN A 114 -0.88 5.86 6.98
C ASN A 114 -1.91 4.75 6.70
N ALA A 115 -1.52 3.69 5.99
CA ALA A 115 -2.38 2.53 5.77
C ALA A 115 -2.76 1.85 7.09
N ALA A 116 -1.79 1.65 7.99
CA ALA A 116 -2.05 1.08 9.32
C ALA A 116 -2.97 1.98 10.17
N SER A 117 -2.77 3.30 10.12
CA SER A 117 -3.61 4.27 10.83
C SER A 117 -5.07 4.22 10.35
N ILE A 118 -5.29 4.26 9.03
CA ILE A 118 -6.63 4.17 8.44
C ILE A 118 -7.27 2.81 8.74
N ALA A 119 -6.52 1.71 8.59
CA ALA A 119 -7.04 0.38 8.88
C ALA A 119 -7.48 0.25 10.36
N SER A 120 -6.67 0.77 11.28
CA SER A 120 -7.01 0.75 12.72
C SER A 120 -8.29 1.54 12.99
N MET A 121 -8.40 2.75 12.43
CA MET A 121 -9.60 3.59 12.54
C MET A 121 -10.86 2.87 12.03
N ILE A 122 -10.77 2.25 10.84
CA ILE A 122 -11.91 1.53 10.24
C ILE A 122 -12.28 0.31 11.09
N LEU A 123 -11.32 -0.49 11.54
CA LEU A 123 -11.57 -1.70 12.32
C LEU A 123 -12.22 -1.42 13.68
N THR A 124 -11.95 -0.27 14.28
CA THR A 124 -12.55 0.15 15.56
C THR A 124 -13.84 0.96 15.39
N THR A 125 -14.25 1.25 14.15
CA THR A 125 -15.48 2.01 13.89
C THR A 125 -16.68 1.07 13.92
N GLU A 126 -17.50 1.16 14.98
CA GLU A 126 -18.68 0.29 15.14
C GLU A 126 -19.91 0.78 14.36
N SER A 127 -20.00 2.09 14.07
CA SER A 127 -21.15 2.68 13.37
C SER A 127 -20.75 3.88 12.52
N LEU A 128 -21.46 4.06 11.40
CA LEU A 128 -21.33 5.18 10.48
C LEU A 128 -22.72 5.80 10.28
N VAL A 129 -22.84 7.09 10.56
CA VAL A 129 -24.04 7.86 10.26
C VAL A 129 -23.80 8.63 8.97
N ALA A 130 -24.64 8.40 7.97
CA ALA A 130 -24.59 9.10 6.69
C ALA A 130 -25.90 9.83 6.45
N GLU A 131 -25.81 11.06 5.94
CA GLU A 131 -26.97 11.79 5.45
C GLU A 131 -27.40 11.22 4.09
N LYS A 132 -28.72 11.13 3.88
CA LYS A 132 -29.26 10.73 2.58
C LYS A 132 -28.87 11.80 1.56
N PRO A 133 -28.38 11.43 0.35
CA PRO A 133 -28.09 12.40 -0.69
C PRO A 133 -29.33 13.27 -0.94
N GLU A 134 -29.18 14.59 -0.81
CA GLU A 134 -30.25 15.51 -1.15
C GLU A 134 -30.59 15.33 -2.63
N LYS A 135 -31.89 15.15 -2.93
CA LYS A 135 -32.34 15.35 -4.32
C LYS A 135 -32.04 16.81 -4.64
N LYS A 136 -31.05 17.06 -5.52
CA LYS A 136 -30.86 18.38 -6.10
C LYS A 136 -32.21 18.85 -6.61
N ALA A 137 -32.76 19.89 -6.01
CA ALA A 137 -33.97 20.53 -6.51
C ALA A 137 -33.69 20.90 -7.98
N ALA A 138 -34.46 20.31 -8.89
CA ALA A 138 -34.41 20.72 -10.29
C ALA A 138 -34.75 22.20 -10.32
N ALA A 139 -33.77 23.02 -10.68
CA ALA A 139 -34.00 24.42 -10.96
C ALA A 139 -34.92 24.51 -12.19
N GLY A 140 -36.16 24.95 -11.96
CA GLY A 140 -37.04 25.50 -12.98
C GLY A 140 -38.28 24.68 -13.33
N GLY A 141 -39.46 25.25 -13.05
CA GLY A 141 -40.63 25.13 -13.92
C GLY A 141 -41.87 24.45 -13.34
N GLY A 142 -42.86 25.26 -12.93
CA GLY A 142 -44.30 24.99 -13.12
C GLY A 142 -44.93 23.90 -12.25
N GLY A 143 -45.98 24.26 -11.51
CA GLY A 143 -46.61 23.39 -10.52
C GLY A 143 -47.45 22.24 -11.09
N HIS A 144 -47.67 21.25 -10.24
CA HIS A 144 -48.98 20.72 -9.92
C HIS A 144 -48.88 19.87 -8.65
N ASP A 145 -49.73 20.18 -7.67
CA ASP A 145 -50.12 19.27 -6.62
C ASP A 145 -50.64 17.97 -7.24
N HIS A 146 -50.22 16.83 -6.70
CA HIS A 146 -51.14 15.72 -6.45
C HIS A 146 -50.52 14.72 -5.46
N ASP A 147 -51.17 14.64 -4.30
CA ASP A 147 -51.19 13.46 -3.44
C ASP A 147 -51.64 12.23 -4.25
N ASP A 148 -51.02 11.07 -4.00
CA ASP A 148 -51.70 9.81 -3.62
C ASP A 148 -50.75 8.58 -3.66
N TYR A 149 -50.67 7.92 -2.49
CA TYR A 149 -50.10 6.59 -2.12
C TYR A 149 -48.58 6.34 -2.20
#